data_AF-A0A4Y7PP63-F1
#
_entry.id   AF-A0A4Y7PP63-F1
#
_cell.length_a   1.000
_cell.length_b   1.000
_cell.length_c   1.000
_cell.angle_alpha   90.00
_cell.angle_beta   90.00
_cell.angle_gamma   90.00
#
_symmetry.space_group_name_H-M   'P 1'
#
loop_
_entity.id
_entity.type
_entity.pdbx_description
1 polymer ?
#
loop_
_entity_poly.entity_id
_entity_poly.type
_entity_poly.pdbx_seq_one_letter_code
_entity_poly.pdbx_strand_id
1 'polypeptide(L)'
;MRLHFLRRRAASTPKHIDSGVATKSHATGDAMDAARAFAPVALTALMQSADVFPPLKSAVGFLLQVHDICERMKCNREGADELRIRVESIRDYVADAFQDEKDVGSELYSTLIRFDQSLTNLLIAVDRIRWRRSRVLRFAHAVQDAESLGCVKERLDDSTKLLMLIITMHHVKALRSISTTVDKTELSVARVESLVMEVGYMRTQLAQARRLFGVFFFF
;
A
#
# COMPACT_ATOMS: atom_id res chain seq x y z
N MET A 1 40.87 -45.68 21.35
CA MET A 1 40.98 -46.38 20.05
C MET A 1 40.07 -47.60 20.06
N ARG A 2 38.98 -47.60 19.28
CA ARG A 2 38.43 -48.77 18.57
C ARG A 2 37.23 -48.32 17.72
N LEU A 3 37.48 -48.31 16.42
CA LEU A 3 36.54 -48.03 15.34
C LEU A 3 35.65 -49.27 15.14
N HIS A 4 34.34 -49.07 15.05
CA HIS A 4 33.44 -50.06 14.46
C HIS A 4 32.85 -49.49 13.16
N PHE A 5 33.48 -49.92 12.07
CA PHE A 5 32.99 -49.88 10.70
C PHE A 5 32.08 -51.10 10.45
N LEU A 6 30.87 -50.88 9.95
CA LEU A 6 30.03 -51.82 9.19
C LEU A 6 29.24 -50.92 8.22
N ARG A 7 29.47 -50.76 6.91
CA ARG A 7 29.83 -51.59 5.73
C ARG A 7 28.75 -52.61 5.30
N ARG A 8 27.90 -52.13 4.36
CA ARG A 8 27.20 -52.80 3.22
C ARG A 8 26.16 -53.90 3.59
N ARG A 9 25.05 -54.08 2.87
CA ARG A 9 24.85 -54.09 1.41
C ARG A 9 23.36 -54.01 1.04
N ALA A 10 23.14 -53.58 -0.20
CA ALA A 10 21.92 -53.33 -0.96
C ALA A 10 20.80 -54.38 -0.95
N ALA A 11 19.58 -53.89 -1.13
CA ALA A 11 18.47 -54.59 -1.79
C ALA A 11 17.83 -53.67 -2.85
N SER A 12 17.30 -54.31 -3.87
CA SER A 12 17.02 -53.87 -5.23
C SER A 12 15.79 -52.97 -5.43
N THR A 13 15.86 -52.24 -6.54
CA THR A 13 14.83 -51.47 -7.27
C THR A 13 13.42 -52.07 -7.31
N PRO A 14 12.40 -51.23 -7.56
CA PRO A 14 11.85 -51.22 -8.92
C PRO A 14 11.80 -49.81 -9.54
N LYS A 15 12.19 -49.75 -10.82
CA LYS A 15 11.95 -48.63 -11.72
C LYS A 15 10.44 -48.46 -11.90
N HIS A 16 9.89 -47.34 -11.44
CA HIS A 16 8.64 -46.80 -12.00
C HIS A 16 9.01 -45.52 -12.77
N ILE A 17 8.82 -45.57 -14.08
CA ILE A 17 8.96 -44.43 -14.97
C ILE A 17 7.66 -43.64 -14.84
N ASP A 18 7.64 -42.68 -13.92
CA ASP A 18 6.66 -41.59 -13.99
C ASP A 18 7.28 -40.45 -14.81
N SER A 19 6.93 -40.45 -16.09
CA SER A 19 7.00 -39.26 -16.94
C SER A 19 5.94 -38.27 -16.48
N GLY A 20 6.18 -37.64 -15.33
CA GLY A 20 5.44 -36.50 -14.83
C GLY A 20 6.19 -35.22 -15.16
N VAL A 21 5.65 -34.47 -16.11
CA VAL A 21 6.06 -33.13 -16.56
C VAL A 21 6.59 -32.26 -15.40
N ALA A 22 7.92 -32.21 -15.24
CA ALA A 22 8.61 -31.24 -14.40
C ALA A 22 8.82 -29.95 -15.19
N THR A 23 7.73 -29.20 -15.41
CA THR A 23 7.80 -27.80 -15.80
C THR A 23 6.90 -27.00 -14.86
N LYS A 24 7.49 -26.45 -13.79
CA LYS A 24 7.05 -25.26 -13.02
C LYS A 24 7.69 -25.27 -11.63
N SER A 25 8.85 -24.64 -11.51
CA SER A 25 9.34 -24.13 -10.22
C SER A 25 10.37 -23.01 -10.37
N HIS A 26 11.02 -22.89 -11.55
CA HIS A 26 11.94 -21.79 -11.84
C HIS A 26 11.27 -20.42 -12.01
N ALA A 27 10.07 -20.37 -12.62
CA ALA A 27 9.42 -19.08 -12.94
C ALA A 27 9.01 -18.27 -11.70
N THR A 28 8.69 -18.93 -10.58
CA THR A 28 8.32 -18.26 -9.32
C THR A 28 9.53 -17.74 -8.55
N GLY A 29 10.69 -18.41 -8.66
CA GLY A 29 11.94 -17.95 -8.05
C GLY A 29 12.47 -16.71 -8.76
N ASP A 30 12.53 -16.76 -10.10
CA ASP A 30 13.04 -15.67 -10.92
C ASP A 30 12.20 -14.38 -10.77
N ALA A 31 10.87 -14.51 -10.66
CA ALA A 31 9.97 -13.37 -10.43
C ALA A 31 10.15 -12.74 -9.04
N MET A 32 10.32 -13.56 -8.00
CA MET A 32 10.53 -13.09 -6.63
C MET A 32 11.91 -12.43 -6.45
N ASP A 33 12.93 -12.96 -7.11
CA ASP A 33 14.27 -12.37 -7.12
C ASP A 33 14.31 -11.06 -7.94
N ALA A 34 13.58 -10.99 -9.04
CA ALA A 34 13.40 -9.74 -9.79
C ALA A 34 12.67 -8.67 -8.97
N ALA A 35 11.59 -9.05 -8.27
CA ALA A 35 10.86 -8.14 -7.38
C ALA A 35 11.76 -7.63 -6.23
N ARG A 36 12.59 -8.51 -5.66
CA ARG A 36 13.59 -8.17 -4.64
C ARG A 36 14.62 -7.16 -5.15
N ALA A 37 15.12 -7.35 -6.36
CA ALA A 37 16.07 -6.44 -6.98
C ALA A 37 15.44 -5.06 -7.32
N PHE A 38 14.14 -5.03 -7.61
CA PHE A 38 13.41 -3.81 -7.95
C PHE A 38 12.92 -3.03 -6.73
N ALA A 39 12.67 -3.70 -5.59
CA ALA A 39 12.19 -3.10 -4.37
C ALA A 39 12.95 -1.83 -3.90
N PRO A 40 14.30 -1.79 -3.84
CA PRO A 40 15.03 -0.58 -3.45
C PRO A 40 14.88 0.56 -4.47
N VAL A 41 14.74 0.25 -5.76
CA VAL A 41 14.52 1.25 -6.82
C VAL A 41 13.14 1.88 -6.65
N ALA A 42 12.10 1.07 -6.45
CA ALA A 42 10.74 1.55 -6.24
C ALA A 42 10.62 2.38 -4.96
N LEU A 43 11.24 1.94 -3.86
CA LEU A 43 11.27 2.70 -2.59
C LEU A 43 12.02 4.03 -2.75
N THR A 44 13.11 4.06 -3.52
CA THR A 44 13.85 5.30 -3.79
C THR A 44 13.03 6.28 -4.63
N ALA A 45 12.33 5.78 -5.66
CA ALA A 45 11.43 6.59 -6.48
C ALA A 45 10.28 7.17 -5.64
N LEU A 46 9.68 6.35 -4.76
CA LEU A 46 8.63 6.79 -3.84
C LEU A 46 9.14 7.82 -2.83
N MET A 47 10.39 7.67 -2.36
CA MET A 47 11.00 8.64 -1.46
C MET A 47 11.20 9.99 -2.14
N GLN A 48 11.59 9.99 -3.42
CA GLN A 48 11.75 11.20 -4.24
C GLN A 48 10.42 11.86 -4.55
N SER A 49 9.36 11.09 -4.86
CA SER A 49 8.03 11.65 -5.05
C SER A 49 7.45 12.24 -3.75
N ALA A 50 7.87 11.73 -2.60
CA ALA A 50 7.49 12.27 -1.30
C ALA A 50 8.29 13.51 -0.86
N ASP A 51 9.13 14.11 -1.72
CA ASP A 51 9.95 15.29 -1.37
C ASP A 51 9.12 16.50 -0.89
N VAL A 52 7.89 16.64 -1.40
CA VAL A 52 6.94 17.67 -0.97
C VAL A 52 6.23 17.34 0.34
N PHE A 53 6.43 16.13 0.87
CA PHE A 53 5.74 15.60 2.03
C PHE A 53 6.73 14.97 3.05
N PRO A 54 7.41 15.80 3.88
CA PRO A 54 8.50 15.34 4.73
C PRO A 54 8.19 14.13 5.64
N PRO A 55 7.01 14.02 6.28
CA PRO A 55 6.69 12.84 7.10
C PRO A 55 6.62 11.54 6.28
N LEU A 56 6.14 11.61 5.04
CA LEU A 56 6.04 10.46 4.15
C LEU A 56 7.41 10.07 3.62
N LYS A 57 8.23 11.06 3.23
CA LYS A 57 9.62 10.82 2.83
C LYS A 57 10.41 10.11 3.92
N SER A 58 10.26 10.55 5.17
CA SER A 58 10.91 9.92 6.32
C SER A 58 10.44 8.47 6.51
N ALA A 59 9.13 8.23 6.44
CA ALA A 59 8.56 6.89 6.51
C ALA A 59 9.04 5.95 5.38
N VAL A 60 9.11 6.43 4.15
CA VAL A 60 9.63 5.65 3.00
C VAL A 60 11.13 5.41 3.15
N GLY A 61 11.89 6.39 3.65
CA GLY A 61 13.29 6.24 3.99
C GLY A 61 13.53 5.19 5.07
N PHE A 62 12.63 5.06 6.05
CA PHE A 62 12.65 3.98 7.03
C PHE A 62 12.43 2.61 6.37
N LEU A 63 11.43 2.49 5.49
CA LEU A 63 11.14 1.24 4.78
C LEU A 63 12.36 0.77 3.98
N LEU A 64 13.05 1.70 3.32
CA LEU A 64 14.31 1.41 2.62
C LEU A 64 15.40 0.90 3.56
N GLN A 65 15.56 1.51 4.73
CA GLN A 65 16.54 1.04 5.72
C GLN A 65 16.20 -0.35 6.27
N VAL A 66 14.93 -0.65 6.55
CA VAL A 66 14.53 -2.00 6.99
C VAL A 66 14.79 -3.02 5.89
N HIS A 67 14.44 -2.71 4.64
CA HIS A 67 14.73 -3.54 3.48
C HIS A 67 16.23 -3.87 3.40
N ASP A 68 17.10 -2.85 3.49
CA ASP A 68 18.56 -3.02 3.46
C ASP A 68 19.10 -3.83 4.64
N ILE A 69 18.43 -3.78 5.79
CA ILE A 69 18.83 -4.58 6.95
C ILE A 69 18.46 -6.04 6.70
N CYS A 70 17.24 -6.32 6.27
CA CYS A 70 16.80 -7.67 5.90
C CYS A 70 17.71 -8.30 4.85
N GLU A 71 18.14 -7.53 3.84
CA GLU A 71 19.06 -8.02 2.79
C GLU A 71 20.42 -8.46 3.33
N ARG A 72 20.92 -7.75 4.35
CA ARG A 72 22.23 -8.02 4.96
C ARG A 72 22.17 -9.10 6.04
N MET A 73 20.98 -9.52 6.47
CA MET A 73 20.80 -10.54 7.50
C MET A 73 21.15 -11.95 6.98
N LYS A 74 22.16 -12.56 7.59
CA LYS A 74 22.60 -13.94 7.28
C LYS A 74 21.97 -14.99 8.19
N CYS A 75 21.41 -14.58 9.33
CA CYS A 75 20.68 -15.41 10.29
C CYS A 75 19.21 -14.98 10.31
N ASN A 76 18.32 -15.91 10.65
CA ASN A 76 16.87 -15.70 10.62
C ASN A 76 16.34 -15.16 9.27
N ARG A 77 16.71 -15.84 8.18
CA ARG A 77 16.32 -15.43 6.82
C ARG A 77 14.80 -15.42 6.63
N GLU A 78 14.10 -16.40 7.18
CA GLU A 78 12.65 -16.49 7.09
C GLU A 78 11.96 -15.27 7.69
N GLY A 79 12.31 -14.89 8.94
CA GLY A 79 11.77 -13.67 9.55
C GLY A 79 12.17 -12.38 8.82
N ALA A 80 13.38 -12.33 8.25
CA ALA A 80 13.83 -11.18 7.45
C ALA A 80 13.08 -11.08 6.11
N ASP A 81 12.80 -12.21 5.45
CA ASP A 81 12.03 -12.27 4.21
C ASP A 81 10.57 -11.91 4.45
N GLU A 82 9.96 -12.38 5.56
CA GLU A 82 8.60 -11.95 5.95
C GLU A 82 8.52 -10.44 6.19
N LEU A 83 9.49 -9.87 6.92
CA LEU A 83 9.54 -8.44 7.18
C LEU A 83 9.73 -7.64 5.88
N ARG A 84 10.51 -8.17 4.93
CA ARG A 84 10.69 -7.57 3.60
C ARG A 84 9.41 -7.56 2.78
N ILE A 85 8.72 -8.69 2.66
CA ILE A 85 7.42 -8.77 1.97
C ILE A 85 6.45 -7.75 2.58
N ARG A 86 6.51 -7.57 3.90
CA ARG A 86 5.67 -6.59 4.58
C ARG A 86 6.03 -5.15 4.22
N VAL A 87 7.31 -4.82 4.19
CA VAL A 87 7.81 -3.51 3.73
C VAL A 87 7.36 -3.22 2.30
N GLU A 88 7.47 -4.20 1.39
CA GLU A 88 7.03 -4.09 0.00
C GLU A 88 5.51 -3.84 -0.08
N SER A 89 4.72 -4.55 0.74
CA SER A 89 3.27 -4.32 0.82
C SER A 89 2.94 -2.89 1.26
N ILE A 90 3.63 -2.37 2.27
CA ILE A 90 3.41 -1.00 2.78
C ILE A 90 3.77 0.04 1.72
N ARG A 91 4.85 -0.17 0.96
CA ARG A 91 5.21 0.68 -0.18
C ARG A 91 4.04 0.77 -1.16
N ASP A 92 3.47 -0.36 -1.55
CA ASP A 92 2.39 -0.39 -2.54
C ASP A 92 1.16 0.37 -2.02
N TYR A 93 0.79 0.16 -0.75
CA TYR A 93 -0.29 0.91 -0.12
C TYR A 93 -0.04 2.42 -0.07
N VAL A 94 1.19 2.83 0.24
CA VAL A 94 1.56 4.25 0.25
C VAL A 94 1.51 4.83 -1.16
N ALA A 95 2.05 4.12 -2.16
CA ALA A 95 2.02 4.56 -3.54
C ALA A 95 0.57 4.77 -4.03
N ASP A 96 -0.34 3.86 -3.68
CA ASP A 96 -1.76 3.96 -4.04
C ASP A 96 -2.50 5.08 -3.30
N ALA A 97 -2.18 5.30 -2.01
CA ALA A 97 -2.87 6.28 -1.20
C ALA A 97 -2.52 7.74 -1.51
N PHE A 98 -1.33 7.98 -2.09
CA PHE A 98 -0.81 9.33 -2.33
C PHE A 98 -0.57 9.63 -3.82
N GLN A 99 -1.33 9.00 -4.74
CA GLN A 99 -1.23 9.26 -6.18
C GLN A 99 -1.56 10.72 -6.54
N ASP A 100 -2.43 11.39 -5.77
CA ASP A 100 -2.83 12.77 -5.96
C ASP A 100 -2.33 13.66 -4.81
N GLU A 101 -1.26 14.43 -5.05
CA GLU A 101 -0.61 15.31 -4.03
C GLU A 101 -1.51 16.42 -3.46
N LYS A 102 -2.67 16.69 -4.08
CA LYS A 102 -3.38 17.97 -3.88
C LYS A 102 -4.30 18.05 -2.67
N ASP A 103 -4.48 17.00 -1.87
CA ASP A 103 -5.48 17.01 -0.81
C ASP A 103 -5.09 16.23 0.46
N VAL A 104 -3.85 16.39 0.92
CA VAL A 104 -3.46 15.86 2.22
C VAL A 104 -3.93 16.80 3.33
N GLY A 105 -5.07 16.45 3.94
CA GLY A 105 -5.62 17.17 5.08
C GLY A 105 -4.68 17.18 6.30
N SER A 106 -4.81 18.20 7.16
CA SER A 106 -4.00 18.35 8.39
C SER A 106 -4.08 17.15 9.35
N GLU A 107 -5.23 16.47 9.38
CA GLU A 107 -5.46 15.24 10.15
C GLU A 107 -4.59 14.07 9.64
N LEU A 108 -4.52 13.89 8.32
CA LEU A 108 -3.67 12.89 7.67
C LEU A 108 -2.18 13.23 7.88
N TYR A 109 -1.81 14.50 7.82
CA TYR A 109 -0.44 14.96 8.13
C TYR A 109 -0.01 14.64 9.56
N SER A 110 -0.85 14.94 10.55
CA SER A 110 -0.56 14.64 11.97
C SER A 110 -0.40 13.14 12.24
N THR A 111 -1.13 12.33 11.47
CA THR A 111 -1.07 10.87 11.54
C THR A 111 0.23 10.34 10.94
N LEU A 112 0.64 10.88 9.79
CA LEU A 112 1.89 10.50 9.16
C LEU A 112 3.10 10.82 10.04
N ILE A 113 3.03 11.90 10.83
CA ILE A 113 4.04 12.17 11.87
C ILE A 113 4.07 11.08 12.94
N ARG A 114 2.91 10.63 13.44
CA ARG A 114 2.84 9.55 14.44
C ARG A 114 3.32 8.22 13.88
N PHE A 115 3.01 7.95 12.61
CA PHE A 115 3.52 6.81 11.88
C PHE A 115 5.04 6.86 11.80
N ASP A 116 5.61 7.98 11.32
CA ASP A 116 7.05 8.20 11.25
C ASP A 116 7.78 8.06 12.60
N GLN A 117 7.20 8.59 13.68
CA GLN A 117 7.73 8.41 15.04
C GLN A 117 7.73 6.94 15.48
N SER A 118 6.67 6.19 15.13
CA SER A 118 6.57 4.76 15.40
C SER A 118 7.63 3.98 14.63
N LEU A 119 7.85 4.33 13.36
CA LEU A 119 8.89 3.76 12.52
C LEU A 119 10.30 4.06 13.05
N THR A 120 10.56 5.29 13.51
CA THR A 120 11.87 5.66 14.11
C THR A 120 12.20 4.77 15.32
N ASN A 121 11.21 4.50 16.18
CA ASN A 121 11.39 3.60 17.33
C ASN A 121 11.68 2.15 16.91
N LEU A 122 11.10 1.70 15.79
CA LEU A 122 11.40 0.40 15.21
C LEU A 122 12.82 0.33 14.65
N LEU A 123 13.30 1.41 14.04
CA LEU A 123 14.63 1.43 13.44
C LEU A 123 15.72 1.19 14.49
N ILE A 124 15.56 1.81 15.66
CA ILE A 124 16.44 1.62 16.80
C ILE A 124 16.47 0.15 17.25
N ALA A 125 15.32 -0.54 17.22
CA ALA A 125 15.24 -1.96 17.56
C ALA A 125 15.93 -2.84 16.52
N VAL A 126 15.74 -2.54 15.23
CA VAL A 126 16.32 -3.31 14.12
C VAL A 126 17.84 -3.07 13.98
N ASP A 127 18.34 -1.85 14.23
CA ASP A 127 19.78 -1.54 14.14
C ASP A 127 20.59 -2.28 15.23
N ARG A 128 19.98 -2.57 16.39
CA ARG A 128 20.61 -3.40 17.44
C ARG A 128 20.91 -4.83 16.96
N ILE A 129 20.11 -5.37 16.03
CA ILE A 129 20.29 -6.70 15.44
C ILE A 129 21.44 -6.67 14.42
N ARG A 130 21.59 -5.55 13.70
CA ARG A 130 22.56 -5.37 12.59
C ARG A 130 24.03 -5.51 13.02
N TRP A 131 24.38 -5.08 14.23
CA TRP A 131 25.80 -4.89 14.62
C TRP A 131 26.52 -6.13 15.18
N ARG A 132 25.93 -7.33 15.17
CA ARG A 132 26.57 -8.54 15.72
C ARG A 132 27.62 -9.15 14.77
N ARG A 133 28.86 -8.63 14.86
CA ARG A 133 30.00 -9.01 13.98
C ARG A 133 30.46 -10.47 14.14
N SER A 134 30.34 -11.06 15.34
CA SER A 134 30.84 -12.42 15.63
C SER A 134 29.80 -13.51 15.32
N ARG A 135 30.26 -14.68 14.82
CA ARG A 135 29.38 -15.84 14.55
C ARG A 135 28.81 -16.43 15.85
N VAL A 136 29.59 -16.42 16.93
CA VAL A 136 29.18 -16.96 18.23
C VAL A 136 28.07 -16.12 18.86
N LEU A 137 28.18 -14.79 18.78
CA LEU A 137 27.11 -13.88 19.23
C LEU A 137 25.84 -14.06 18.40
N ARG A 138 25.96 -14.33 17.09
CA ARG A 138 24.79 -14.60 16.25
C ARG A 138 24.03 -15.86 16.68
N PHE A 139 24.73 -16.93 17.06
CA PHE A 139 24.05 -18.13 17.55
C PHE A 139 23.48 -17.95 18.95
N ALA A 140 24.25 -17.34 19.86
CA ALA A 140 23.82 -17.11 21.25
C ALA A 140 22.56 -16.23 21.34
N HIS A 141 22.36 -15.36 20.36
CA HIS A 141 21.23 -14.42 20.34
C HIS A 141 20.23 -14.68 19.21
N ALA A 142 20.30 -15.82 18.51
CA ALA A 142 19.39 -16.11 17.40
C ALA A 142 17.92 -16.08 17.82
N VAL A 143 17.59 -16.62 19.00
CA VAL A 143 16.24 -16.60 19.57
C VAL A 143 15.80 -15.16 19.88
N GLN A 144 16.66 -14.39 20.55
CA GLN A 144 16.37 -13.00 20.90
C GLN A 144 16.21 -12.11 19.66
N ASP A 145 17.03 -12.32 18.63
CA ASP A 145 16.94 -11.59 17.36
C ASP A 145 15.66 -11.98 16.59
N ALA A 146 15.21 -13.24 16.68
CA ALA A 146 13.93 -13.68 16.13
C ALA A 146 12.72 -13.08 16.85
N GLU A 147 12.74 -13.05 18.19
CA GLU A 147 11.74 -12.37 19.01
C GLU A 147 11.69 -10.87 18.69
N SER A 148 12.86 -10.23 18.54
CA SER A 148 12.97 -8.81 18.20
C SER A 148 12.39 -8.52 16.81
N LEU A 149 12.66 -9.37 15.82
CA LEU A 149 12.06 -9.26 14.49
C LEU A 149 10.54 -9.48 14.52
N GLY A 150 10.05 -10.45 15.32
CA GLY A 150 8.63 -10.66 15.53
C GLY A 150 7.93 -9.44 16.11
N CYS A 151 8.52 -8.83 17.14
CA CYS A 151 8.02 -7.60 17.75
C CYS A 151 8.03 -6.41 16.78
N VAL A 152 9.09 -6.28 15.97
CA VAL A 152 9.16 -5.25 14.92
C VAL A 152 8.06 -5.44 13.89
N LYS A 153 7.85 -6.67 13.43
CA LYS A 153 6.80 -7.03 12.47
C LYS A 153 5.41 -6.67 13.02
N GLU A 154 5.09 -7.09 14.24
CA GLU A 154 3.79 -6.81 14.87
C GLU A 154 3.53 -5.30 15.00
N ARG A 155 4.53 -4.54 15.46
CA ARG A 155 4.41 -3.09 15.60
C ARG A 155 4.33 -2.37 14.25
N LEU A 156 5.03 -2.87 13.24
CA LEU A 156 4.91 -2.38 11.86
C LEU A 156 3.50 -2.65 11.32
N ASP A 157 2.92 -3.82 11.61
CA ASP A 157 1.55 -4.18 11.25
C ASP A 157 0.54 -3.24 11.89
N ASP A 158 0.66 -2.98 13.18
CA ASP A 158 -0.27 -2.11 13.89
C ASP A 158 -0.17 -0.65 13.42
N SER A 159 1.04 -0.18 13.17
CA SER A 159 1.28 1.15 12.59
C SER A 159 0.67 1.27 11.19
N THR A 160 0.79 0.20 10.38
CA THR A 160 0.22 0.14 9.02
C THR A 160 -1.31 0.11 9.06
N LYS A 161 -1.91 -0.71 9.93
CA LYS A 161 -3.38 -0.76 10.11
C LYS A 161 -3.92 0.62 10.52
N LEU A 162 -3.23 1.31 11.42
CA LEU A 162 -3.60 2.66 11.84
C LEU A 162 -3.55 3.64 10.66
N LEU A 163 -2.47 3.60 9.87
CA LEU A 163 -2.31 4.44 8.69
C LEU A 163 -3.44 4.17 7.66
N MET A 164 -3.72 2.90 7.37
CA MET A 164 -4.81 2.50 6.46
C MET A 164 -6.18 2.96 6.96
N LEU A 165 -6.47 2.81 8.25
CA LEU A 165 -7.73 3.25 8.84
C LEU A 165 -7.91 4.76 8.64
N ILE A 166 -6.86 5.54 8.79
CA ILE A 166 -6.93 6.99 8.69
C ILE A 166 -7.06 7.44 7.24
N ILE A 167 -6.31 6.81 6.32
CA ILE A 167 -6.45 7.06 4.87
C ILE A 167 -7.88 6.72 4.42
N THR A 168 -8.42 5.57 4.83
CA THR A 168 -9.79 5.17 4.46
C THR A 168 -10.84 6.13 5.05
N MET A 169 -10.67 6.57 6.30
CA MET A 169 -11.52 7.60 6.89
C MET A 169 -11.46 8.92 6.11
N HIS A 170 -10.26 9.34 5.67
CA HIS A 170 -10.08 10.54 4.84
C HIS A 170 -10.81 10.40 3.49
N HIS A 171 -10.65 9.26 2.80
CA HIS A 171 -11.36 8.99 1.55
C HIS A 171 -12.87 8.99 1.72
N VAL A 172 -13.40 8.41 2.81
CA VAL A 172 -14.83 8.43 3.12
C VAL A 172 -15.33 9.86 3.36
N LYS A 173 -14.57 10.71 4.06
CA LYS A 173 -14.91 12.13 4.25
C LYS A 173 -14.93 12.87 2.91
N ALA A 174 -13.92 12.67 2.05
CA ALA A 174 -13.85 13.27 0.72
C ALA A 174 -15.03 12.86 -0.16
N LEU A 175 -15.33 11.56 -0.25
CA LEU A 175 -16.47 11.04 -1.00
C LEU A 175 -17.80 11.57 -0.47
N ARG A 176 -17.96 11.69 0.84
CA ARG A 176 -19.16 12.29 1.45
C ARG A 176 -19.30 13.76 1.06
N SER A 177 -18.21 14.53 1.06
CA SER A 177 -18.22 15.92 0.61
C SER A 177 -18.68 16.02 -0.84
N ILE A 178 -18.09 15.21 -1.73
CA ILE A 178 -18.47 15.14 -3.15
C ILE A 178 -19.96 14.79 -3.30
N SER A 179 -20.44 13.75 -2.61
CA SER A 179 -21.87 13.37 -2.62
C SER A 179 -22.76 14.57 -2.27
N THR A 180 -22.47 15.30 -1.20
CA THR A 180 -23.29 16.46 -0.81
C THR A 180 -23.24 17.61 -1.82
N THR A 181 -22.13 17.77 -2.56
CA THR A 181 -22.06 18.76 -3.64
C THR A 181 -22.88 18.34 -4.85
N VAL A 182 -22.85 17.05 -5.21
CA VAL A 182 -23.66 16.48 -6.28
C VAL A 182 -25.14 16.64 -5.97
N ASP A 183 -25.59 16.28 -4.76
CA ASP A 183 -26.99 16.43 -4.33
C ASP A 183 -27.46 17.89 -4.43
N LYS A 184 -26.60 18.85 -4.04
CA LYS A 184 -26.90 20.29 -4.17
C LYS A 184 -26.99 20.73 -5.63
N THR A 185 -26.09 20.24 -6.49
CA THR A 185 -26.14 20.56 -7.92
C THR A 185 -27.37 19.97 -8.59
N GLU A 186 -27.77 18.75 -8.25
CA GLU A 186 -28.97 18.10 -8.76
C GLU A 186 -30.23 18.90 -8.39
N LEU A 187 -30.36 19.31 -7.12
CA LEU A 187 -31.45 20.18 -6.68
C LEU A 187 -31.46 21.55 -7.41
N SER A 188 -30.28 22.11 -7.70
CA SER A 188 -30.19 23.37 -8.45
C SER A 188 -30.58 23.21 -9.92
N VAL A 189 -30.20 22.10 -10.56
CA VAL A 189 -30.56 21.77 -11.94
C VAL A 189 -32.07 21.56 -12.05
N ALA A 190 -32.66 20.78 -11.13
CA ALA A 190 -34.11 20.58 -11.09
C ALA A 190 -34.90 21.89 -10.96
N ARG A 191 -34.40 22.85 -10.18
CA ARG A 191 -35.01 24.20 -10.07
C ARG A 191 -34.90 24.98 -11.39
N VAL A 192 -33.75 24.94 -12.05
CA VAL A 192 -33.55 25.60 -13.34
C VAL A 192 -34.45 24.99 -14.41
N GLU A 193 -34.57 23.67 -14.48
CA GLU A 193 -35.46 22.97 -15.40
C GLU A 193 -36.92 23.37 -15.21
N SER A 194 -37.39 23.45 -13.96
CA SER A 194 -38.73 23.95 -13.64
C SER A 194 -38.98 25.37 -14.16
N LEU A 195 -38.01 26.28 -13.98
CA LEU A 195 -38.10 27.66 -14.48
C LEU A 195 -38.09 27.73 -16.01
N VAL A 196 -37.28 26.92 -16.67
CA VAL A 196 -37.24 26.84 -18.14
C VAL A 196 -38.58 26.37 -18.69
N MET A 197 -39.20 25.37 -18.06
CA MET A 197 -40.53 24.89 -18.43
C MET A 197 -41.61 25.98 -18.24
N GLU A 198 -41.57 26.71 -17.12
CA GLU A 198 -42.50 27.81 -16.84
C GLU A 198 -42.37 28.95 -17.85
N VAL A 199 -41.14 29.41 -18.14
CA VAL A 199 -40.88 30.45 -19.16
C VAL A 199 -41.29 29.96 -20.54
N GLY A 200 -41.07 28.69 -20.86
CA GLY A 200 -41.55 28.06 -22.09
C GLY A 200 -43.07 28.15 -22.24
N TYR A 201 -43.80 27.81 -21.17
CA TYR A 201 -45.26 27.89 -21.12
C TYR A 201 -45.78 29.34 -21.24
N MET A 202 -45.16 30.31 -20.55
CA MET A 202 -45.53 31.72 -20.68
C MET A 202 -45.33 32.25 -22.11
N ARG A 203 -44.25 31.84 -22.78
CA ARG A 203 -43.98 32.22 -24.18
C ARG A 203 -45.02 31.65 -25.15
N THR A 204 -45.45 30.41 -24.96
CA THR A 204 -46.48 29.80 -25.81
C THR A 204 -47.85 30.48 -25.61
N GLN A 205 -48.22 30.81 -24.37
CA GLN A 205 -49.44 31.60 -24.10
C GLN A 205 -49.41 32.98 -24.78
N LEU A 206 -48.30 33.72 -24.67
CA LEU A 206 -48.15 35.02 -25.32
C LEU A 206 -48.22 34.93 -26.85
N ALA A 207 -47.59 33.90 -27.44
CA ALA A 207 -47.67 33.65 -28.87
C ALA A 207 -49.11 33.34 -29.33
N GLN A 208 -49.86 32.59 -28.54
CA GLN A 208 -51.27 32.28 -28.80
C GLN A 208 -52.16 33.52 -28.68
N ALA A 209 -51.97 34.34 -27.64
CA ALA A 209 -52.69 35.60 -27.47
C ALA A 209 -52.46 36.57 -28.65
N ARG A 210 -51.21 36.69 -29.13
CA ARG A 210 -50.89 37.51 -30.30
C ARG A 210 -51.58 37.04 -31.58
N ARG A 211 -51.68 35.72 -31.78
CA ARG A 211 -52.43 35.16 -32.94
C ARG A 211 -53.90 35.53 -32.87
N LEU A 212 -54.53 35.44 -31.69
CA LEU A 212 -55.94 35.80 -31.53
C LEU A 212 -56.19 37.30 -31.78
N PHE A 213 -55.34 38.18 -31.25
CA PHE A 213 -55.49 39.64 -31.45
C PHE A 213 -55.18 40.09 -32.88
N GLY A 214 -54.23 39.46 -33.58
CA GLY A 214 -53.90 39.82 -34.97
C GLY A 214 -55.02 39.56 -35.97
N VAL A 215 -55.91 38.59 -35.70
CA VAL A 215 -57.07 38.29 -36.56
C VAL A 215 -58.17 39.36 -36.42
N PHE A 216 -58.29 40.02 -35.26
CA PHE A 216 -59.30 41.05 -35.01
C PHE A 216 -58.99 42.41 -35.64
N PHE A 217 -57.76 42.66 -36.08
CA PHE A 217 -57.36 43.95 -36.66
C PHE A 217 -57.49 44.01 -38.20
N PHE A 218 -57.93 42.92 -38.83
CA PHE A 218 -58.05 42.78 -40.29
C PHE A 218 -59.49 42.61 -40.80
N PHE A 219 -60.49 42.78 -39.91
CA PHE A 219 -61.92 42.86 -40.24
C PHE A 219 -62.42 44.26 -39.88
#